data_AF-A0A3C1DW57-F1
#
_entry.id   AF-A0A3C1DW57-F1
#
_cell.length_a   1.000
_cell.length_b   1.000
_cell.length_c   1.000
_cell.angle_alpha   90.00
_cell.angle_beta   90.00
_cell.angle_gamma   90.00
#
_symmetry.space_group_name_H-M   'P 1'
#
loop_
_entity.id
_entity.type
_entity.pdbx_description
1 polymer ?
#
loop_
_entity_poly.entity_id
_entity_poly.type
_entity_poly.pdbx_seq_one_letter_code
_entity_poly.pdbx_strand_id
1 'polypeptide(L)'
;PYRESGAVPTAGWAVEARVYAEDPTRGFQPSSGTITQAVLPRELARVDAWIETGTEVPSSYDPMLAKIICSGGTRADAWAALGTALLATRVDGIETNLGLLRAISVSEVVSRHAHSTSTLAGIEDSEPRISVVRPGLMTTVQDWPGRTGYWQVGVPPSGPMDDLSFRLGNVAVGNEEGAPGLECTVSGPRLRFSHETVVCVAGAAAKVTVDDIAVPMWEPVLVLAGGVLDVGATTGA
;
A
#
# COMPACT_ATOMS: atom_id res chain seq x y z
N PRO A 1 -14.94 3.87 -39.76
CA PRO A 1 -13.92 4.24 -40.75
C PRO A 1 -13.09 3.01 -41.16
N TYR A 2 -13.61 2.22 -42.12
CA TYR A 2 -12.84 1.20 -42.82
C TYR A 2 -12.06 1.88 -43.93
N ARG A 3 -10.86 1.40 -44.27
CA ARG A 3 -10.25 1.77 -45.57
C ARG A 3 -11.18 1.30 -46.69
N GLU A 4 -11.09 1.91 -47.87
CA GLU A 4 -11.85 1.45 -49.06
C GLU A 4 -11.64 -0.04 -49.35
N SER A 5 -10.53 -0.62 -48.88
CA SER A 5 -10.21 -2.04 -48.94
C SER A 5 -10.95 -2.95 -47.93
N GLY A 6 -11.82 -2.39 -47.06
CA GLY A 6 -12.46 -3.13 -45.95
C GLY A 6 -11.52 -3.41 -44.76
N ALA A 7 -10.24 -3.03 -44.85
CA ALA A 7 -9.29 -3.22 -43.77
C ALA A 7 -9.56 -2.28 -42.59
N VAL A 8 -9.51 -2.83 -41.37
CA VAL A 8 -9.53 -2.05 -40.12
C VAL A 8 -8.15 -1.41 -39.93
N PRO A 9 -8.06 -0.08 -39.85
CA PRO A 9 -6.78 0.57 -39.63
C PRO A 9 -6.24 0.26 -38.23
N THR A 10 -5.01 -0.22 -38.16
CA THR A 10 -4.26 -0.42 -36.91
C THR A 10 -3.09 0.56 -36.87
N ALA A 11 -2.88 1.20 -35.71
CA ALA A 11 -1.77 2.12 -35.50
C ALA A 11 -1.21 1.95 -34.09
N GLY A 12 0.13 1.98 -33.98
CA GLY A 12 0.85 1.91 -32.71
C GLY A 12 0.62 0.61 -31.95
N TRP A 13 0.81 0.70 -30.63
CA TRP A 13 0.69 -0.39 -29.68
C TRP A 13 -0.20 0.04 -28.51
N ALA A 14 -0.88 -0.92 -27.88
CA ALA A 14 -1.66 -0.68 -26.68
C ALA A 14 -1.46 -1.80 -25.66
N VAL A 15 -1.63 -1.48 -24.39
CA VAL A 15 -1.57 -2.41 -23.26
C VAL A 15 -2.67 -2.04 -22.26
N GLU A 16 -3.31 -3.05 -21.68
CA GLU A 16 -4.34 -2.91 -20.64
C GLU A 16 -3.86 -3.58 -19.34
N ALA A 17 -4.04 -2.90 -18.22
CA ALA A 17 -3.94 -3.47 -16.88
C ALA A 17 -5.33 -3.47 -16.22
N ARG A 18 -5.68 -4.58 -15.56
CA ARG A 18 -6.95 -4.71 -14.84
C ARG A 18 -6.70 -4.59 -13.35
N VAL A 19 -7.20 -3.49 -12.79
CA VAL A 19 -7.14 -3.22 -11.35
C VAL A 19 -8.27 -4.00 -10.69
N TYR A 20 -7.92 -4.87 -9.75
CA TYR A 20 -8.84 -5.69 -8.98
C TYR A 20 -8.77 -5.35 -7.49
N ALA A 21 -9.91 -5.50 -6.82
CA ALA A 21 -10.05 -5.48 -5.37
C ALA A 21 -9.65 -6.83 -4.79
N GLU A 22 -8.35 -7.09 -4.73
CA GLU A 22 -7.77 -8.35 -4.27
C GLU A 22 -6.42 -8.10 -3.60
N ASP A 23 -6.01 -9.03 -2.73
CA ASP A 23 -4.68 -9.03 -2.11
C ASP A 23 -3.80 -10.14 -2.71
N PRO A 24 -2.88 -9.81 -3.65
CA PRO A 24 -1.96 -10.79 -4.24
C PRO A 24 -1.09 -11.50 -3.20
N THR A 25 -0.75 -10.85 -2.09
CA THR A 25 0.13 -11.41 -1.05
C THR A 25 -0.57 -12.48 -0.21
N ARG A 26 -1.89 -12.55 -0.29
CA ARG A 26 -2.73 -13.53 0.40
C ARG A 26 -3.42 -14.50 -0.56
N GLY A 27 -2.82 -14.73 -1.74
CA GLY A 27 -3.36 -15.64 -2.75
C GLY A 27 -4.59 -15.06 -3.45
N PHE A 28 -4.57 -13.75 -3.75
CA PHE A 28 -5.63 -13.04 -4.47
C PHE A 28 -6.97 -13.09 -3.74
N GLN A 29 -6.94 -13.00 -2.40
CA GLN A 29 -8.17 -12.92 -1.61
C GLN A 29 -8.95 -11.66 -2.00
N PRO A 30 -10.27 -11.76 -2.29
CA PRO A 30 -11.09 -10.59 -2.58
C PRO A 30 -11.10 -9.60 -1.41
N SER A 31 -11.07 -8.31 -1.75
CA SER A 31 -11.13 -7.21 -0.79
C SER A 31 -12.40 -6.38 -1.00
N SER A 32 -13.31 -6.38 -0.03
CA SER A 32 -14.55 -5.60 -0.08
C SER A 32 -14.53 -4.47 0.94
N GLY A 33 -15.28 -3.41 0.68
CA GLY A 33 -15.42 -2.28 1.60
C GLY A 33 -15.56 -0.96 0.86
N THR A 34 -15.54 0.13 1.62
CA THR A 34 -15.64 1.48 1.06
C THR A 34 -14.30 1.96 0.54
N ILE A 35 -14.27 2.42 -0.72
CA ILE A 35 -13.14 3.15 -1.27
C ILE A 35 -13.09 4.53 -0.62
N THR A 36 -12.08 4.77 0.21
CA THR A 36 -11.91 6.04 0.92
C THR A 36 -11.26 7.12 0.05
N GLN A 37 -10.56 6.71 -1.02
CA GLN A 37 -10.05 7.62 -2.04
C GLN A 37 -9.80 6.86 -3.35
N ALA A 38 -10.21 7.45 -4.47
CA ALA A 38 -9.89 6.97 -5.82
C ALA A 38 -9.22 8.07 -6.65
N VAL A 39 -7.95 7.87 -7.00
CA VAL A 39 -7.21 8.69 -7.95
C VAL A 39 -6.96 7.85 -9.20
N LEU A 40 -7.63 8.20 -10.30
CA LEU A 40 -7.54 7.49 -11.57
C LEU A 40 -6.79 8.34 -12.60
N PRO A 41 -5.84 7.79 -13.36
CA PRO A 41 -4.92 8.54 -14.22
C PRO A 41 -5.56 8.92 -15.56
N ARG A 42 -6.76 9.54 -15.55
CA ARG A 42 -7.56 9.83 -16.75
C ARG A 42 -6.88 10.79 -17.74
N GLU A 43 -5.97 11.63 -17.26
CA GLU A 43 -5.16 12.53 -18.09
C GLU A 43 -3.98 11.82 -18.78
N LEU A 44 -3.57 10.65 -18.27
CA LEU A 44 -2.41 9.89 -18.76
C LEU A 44 -2.81 8.66 -19.59
N ALA A 45 -4.03 8.15 -19.36
CA ALA A 45 -4.50 6.90 -19.93
C ALA A 45 -6.01 6.94 -20.15
N ARG A 46 -6.50 6.08 -21.05
CA ARG A 46 -7.92 5.74 -21.06
C ARG A 46 -8.19 4.86 -19.84
N VAL A 47 -9.14 5.29 -19.00
CA VAL A 47 -9.55 4.54 -17.81
C VAL A 47 -11.03 4.17 -17.89
N ASP A 48 -11.30 2.90 -18.11
CA ASP A 48 -12.67 2.35 -18.03
C ASP A 48 -12.88 1.85 -16.59
N ALA A 49 -13.58 2.62 -15.76
CA ALA A 49 -13.79 2.31 -14.35
C ALA A 49 -15.22 2.64 -13.91
N TRP A 50 -15.72 1.92 -12.91
CA TRP A 50 -17.03 2.17 -12.29
C TRP A 50 -16.92 2.77 -10.88
N ILE A 51 -15.69 2.91 -10.36
CA ILE A 51 -15.42 3.37 -9.00
C ILE A 51 -15.08 4.86 -8.92
N GLU A 52 -15.41 5.44 -7.76
CA GLU A 52 -15.01 6.77 -7.30
C GLU A 52 -14.87 6.80 -5.77
N THR A 53 -14.34 7.89 -5.21
CA THR A 53 -14.26 8.07 -3.75
C THR A 53 -15.66 7.95 -3.12
N GLY A 54 -15.79 7.07 -2.13
CA GLY A 54 -17.06 6.75 -1.45
C GLY A 54 -17.80 5.54 -2.02
N THR A 55 -17.29 4.90 -3.09
CA THR A 55 -17.90 3.69 -3.65
C THR A 55 -17.78 2.51 -2.69
N GLU A 56 -18.88 1.78 -2.46
CA GLU A 56 -18.89 0.53 -1.72
C GLU A 56 -18.64 -0.65 -2.67
N VAL A 57 -17.55 -1.38 -2.47
CA VAL A 57 -17.18 -2.56 -3.28
C VAL A 57 -17.74 -3.82 -2.59
N PRO A 58 -18.72 -4.52 -3.20
CA PRO A 58 -19.28 -5.74 -2.62
C PRO A 58 -18.38 -6.96 -2.90
N SER A 59 -18.53 -8.00 -2.09
CA SER A 59 -17.89 -9.31 -2.32
C SER A 59 -18.72 -10.26 -3.21
N SER A 60 -19.88 -9.82 -3.70
CA SER A 60 -20.86 -10.68 -4.37
C SER A 60 -20.59 -10.92 -5.87
N TYR A 61 -19.73 -10.11 -6.50
CA TYR A 61 -19.45 -10.15 -7.93
C TYR A 61 -17.94 -10.12 -8.20
N ASP A 62 -17.56 -10.10 -9.48
CA ASP A 62 -16.17 -9.96 -9.91
C ASP A 62 -15.52 -8.71 -9.30
N PRO A 63 -14.30 -8.81 -8.71
CA PRO A 63 -13.67 -7.70 -8.00
C PRO A 63 -13.00 -6.66 -8.93
N MET A 64 -13.26 -6.65 -10.24
CA MET A 64 -12.62 -5.70 -11.15
C MET A 64 -13.11 -4.28 -10.88
N LEU A 65 -12.19 -3.36 -10.64
CA LEU A 65 -12.44 -1.95 -10.32
C LEU A 65 -12.30 -1.04 -11.54
N ALA A 66 -11.24 -1.25 -12.31
CA ALA A 66 -10.86 -0.40 -13.43
C ALA A 66 -10.01 -1.15 -14.46
N LYS A 67 -10.06 -0.67 -15.70
CA LYS A 67 -9.12 -1.03 -16.77
C LYS A 67 -8.32 0.22 -17.13
N ILE A 68 -7.00 0.16 -16.97
CA ILE A 68 -6.08 1.23 -17.34
C ILE A 68 -5.45 0.86 -18.67
N ILE A 69 -5.69 1.68 -19.68
CA ILE A 69 -5.36 1.37 -21.07
C ILE A 69 -4.47 2.49 -21.60
N CYS A 70 -3.24 2.12 -21.96
CA CYS A 70 -2.24 3.02 -22.51
C CYS A 70 -1.90 2.63 -23.95
N SER A 71 -1.48 3.60 -24.74
CA SER A 71 -1.03 3.40 -26.11
C SER A 71 0.25 4.17 -26.40
N GLY A 72 1.04 3.70 -27.36
CA GLY A 72 2.33 4.30 -27.72
C GLY A 72 2.72 4.01 -29.17
N GLY A 73 3.71 4.74 -29.67
CA GLY A 73 4.26 4.55 -31.02
C GLY A 73 4.96 3.20 -31.16
N THR A 74 5.63 2.76 -30.09
CA THR A 74 6.23 1.44 -29.94
C THR A 74 5.62 0.68 -28.76
N ARG A 75 5.87 -0.63 -28.70
CA ARG A 75 5.47 -1.43 -27.53
C ARG A 75 6.15 -0.91 -26.25
N ALA A 76 7.43 -0.53 -26.33
CA ALA A 76 8.16 0.02 -25.19
C ALA A 76 7.49 1.31 -24.67
N ASP A 77 7.08 2.21 -25.57
CA ASP A 77 6.36 3.43 -25.19
C ASP A 77 5.02 3.13 -24.51
N ALA A 78 4.26 2.15 -25.02
CA ALA A 78 2.98 1.77 -24.42
C ALA A 78 3.14 1.20 -22.99
N TRP A 79 4.16 0.38 -22.74
CA TRP A 79 4.47 -0.14 -21.40
C TRP A 79 5.03 0.94 -20.46
N ALA A 80 5.87 1.85 -20.96
CA ALA A 80 6.36 2.98 -20.18
C ALA A 80 5.21 3.93 -19.78
N ALA A 81 4.28 4.18 -20.70
CA ALA A 81 3.06 4.93 -20.41
C ALA A 81 2.19 4.22 -19.37
N LEU A 82 2.03 2.89 -19.47
CA LEU A 82 1.31 2.10 -18.47
C LEU A 82 1.96 2.18 -17.09
N GLY A 83 3.28 2.04 -17.00
CA GLY A 83 4.00 2.19 -15.73
C GLY A 83 3.75 3.55 -15.08
N THR A 84 3.85 4.63 -15.87
CA THR A 84 3.53 6.00 -15.40
C THR A 84 2.07 6.11 -14.92
N ALA A 85 1.11 5.56 -15.66
CA ALA A 85 -0.30 5.59 -15.28
C ALA A 85 -0.59 4.78 -14.01
N LEU A 86 0.04 3.61 -13.84
CA LEU A 86 -0.11 2.78 -12.64
C LEU A 86 0.50 3.43 -11.38
N LEU A 87 1.62 4.14 -11.52
CA LEU A 87 2.20 4.94 -10.43
C LEU A 87 1.28 6.11 -10.03
N ALA A 88 0.58 6.71 -10.98
CA ALA A 88 -0.39 7.78 -10.74
C ALA A 88 -1.78 7.27 -10.28
N THR A 89 -2.01 5.94 -10.27
CA THR A 89 -3.26 5.35 -9.81
C THR A 89 -3.20 5.10 -8.30
N ARG A 90 -4.23 5.51 -7.56
CA ARG A 90 -4.35 5.24 -6.12
C ARG A 90 -5.78 4.84 -5.77
N VAL A 91 -5.93 3.74 -5.03
CA VAL A 91 -7.20 3.30 -4.46
C VAL A 91 -6.93 2.98 -3.00
N ASP A 92 -7.56 3.71 -2.09
CA ASP A 92 -7.43 3.53 -0.64
C ASP A 92 -8.74 2.98 -0.05
N GLY A 93 -8.65 2.32 1.11
CA GLY A 93 -9.79 1.76 1.85
C GLY A 93 -10.00 0.26 1.67
N ILE A 94 -9.45 -0.30 0.59
CA ILE A 94 -9.44 -1.74 0.28
C ILE A 94 -8.06 -2.15 -0.26
N GLU A 95 -7.78 -3.44 -0.27
CA GLU A 95 -6.59 -3.99 -0.92
C GLU A 95 -6.80 -4.09 -2.43
N THR A 96 -5.73 -3.87 -3.19
CA THR A 96 -5.75 -3.99 -4.65
C THR A 96 -4.50 -4.66 -5.17
N ASN A 97 -4.56 -5.16 -6.41
CA ASN A 97 -3.41 -5.72 -7.10
C ASN A 97 -2.48 -4.67 -7.75
N LEU A 98 -2.59 -3.39 -7.39
CA LEU A 98 -1.82 -2.31 -8.03
C LEU A 98 -0.30 -2.52 -7.91
N GLY A 99 0.19 -2.96 -6.75
CA GLY A 99 1.62 -3.23 -6.55
C GLY A 99 2.15 -4.32 -7.48
N LEU A 100 1.39 -5.41 -7.64
CA LEU A 100 1.70 -6.46 -8.62
C LEU A 100 1.69 -5.91 -10.07
N LEU A 101 0.70 -5.10 -10.44
CA LEU A 101 0.63 -4.51 -11.78
C LEU A 101 1.82 -3.58 -12.06
N ARG A 102 2.26 -2.82 -11.07
CA ARG A 102 3.45 -1.96 -11.15
C ARG A 102 4.70 -2.82 -11.36
N ALA A 103 4.87 -3.91 -10.60
CA ALA A 103 5.98 -4.85 -10.77
C ALA A 103 5.99 -5.48 -12.18
N ILE A 104 4.84 -5.91 -12.69
CA ILE A 104 4.70 -6.45 -14.06
C ILE A 104 5.12 -5.40 -15.10
N SER A 105 4.74 -4.13 -14.91
CA SER A 105 4.98 -3.07 -15.89
C SER A 105 6.47 -2.79 -16.17
N VAL A 106 7.34 -3.09 -15.19
CA VAL A 106 8.79 -2.90 -15.29
C VAL A 106 9.57 -4.20 -15.40
N SER A 107 8.88 -5.35 -15.48
CA SER A 107 9.52 -6.66 -15.53
C SER A 107 10.38 -6.84 -16.79
N GLU A 108 11.62 -7.29 -16.61
CA GLU A 108 12.56 -7.57 -17.71
C GLU A 108 12.06 -8.68 -18.64
N VAL A 109 11.42 -9.72 -18.08
CA VAL A 109 10.84 -10.83 -18.86
C VAL A 109 9.72 -10.32 -19.78
N VAL A 110 8.91 -9.39 -19.27
CA VAL A 110 7.82 -8.76 -20.04
C VAL A 110 8.38 -7.80 -21.07
N SER A 111 9.36 -6.95 -20.72
CA SER A 111 9.95 -5.97 -21.63
C SER A 111 10.71 -6.62 -22.79
N ARG A 112 11.36 -7.76 -22.55
CA ARG A 112 12.09 -8.57 -23.56
C ARG A 112 11.21 -9.51 -24.39
N HIS A 113 9.89 -9.52 -24.20
CA HIS A 113 8.98 -10.43 -24.91
C HIS A 113 9.21 -11.92 -24.61
N ALA A 114 9.83 -12.23 -23.47
CA ALA A 114 10.12 -13.59 -23.03
C ALA A 114 9.04 -14.15 -22.09
N HIS A 115 7.89 -13.47 -21.98
CA HIS A 115 6.81 -13.89 -21.11
C HIS A 115 5.96 -15.01 -21.74
N SER A 116 5.41 -15.85 -20.88
CA SER A 116 4.49 -16.94 -21.20
C SER A 116 3.31 -16.91 -20.24
N THR A 117 2.39 -17.84 -20.38
CA THR A 117 1.24 -18.00 -19.47
C THR A 117 1.65 -18.37 -18.04
N SER A 118 2.89 -18.80 -17.80
CA SER A 118 3.41 -19.10 -16.45
C SER A 118 4.22 -17.97 -15.82
N THR A 119 4.53 -16.90 -16.57
CA THR A 119 5.42 -15.82 -16.09
C THR A 119 4.93 -15.16 -14.80
N LEU A 120 3.61 -14.99 -14.65
CA LEU A 120 3.04 -14.35 -13.47
C LEU A 120 3.30 -15.15 -12.17
N ALA A 121 3.56 -16.45 -12.25
CA ALA A 121 3.85 -17.26 -11.06
C ALA A 121 5.18 -16.88 -10.37
N GLY A 122 6.04 -16.11 -11.03
CA GLY A 122 7.32 -15.64 -10.49
C GLY A 122 7.44 -14.12 -10.38
N ILE A 123 6.34 -13.38 -10.54
CA ILE A 123 6.33 -11.92 -10.31
C ILE A 123 5.53 -11.67 -9.04
N GLU A 124 6.16 -10.98 -8.10
CA GLU A 124 5.56 -10.64 -6.81
C GLU A 124 5.34 -9.14 -6.69
N ASP A 125 4.40 -8.75 -5.83
CA ASP A 125 4.25 -7.37 -5.40
C ASP A 125 5.45 -6.97 -4.54
N SER A 126 6.25 -6.03 -5.02
CA SER A 126 7.44 -5.53 -4.35
C SER A 126 7.19 -4.31 -3.48
N GLU A 127 5.93 -3.89 -3.28
CA GLU A 127 5.66 -2.71 -2.47
C GLU A 127 5.87 -2.96 -0.97
N PRO A 128 6.50 -2.02 -0.25
CA PRO A 128 6.64 -2.12 1.19
C PRO A 128 5.31 -2.24 1.92
N ARG A 129 5.16 -3.33 2.68
CA ARG A 129 3.97 -3.70 3.43
C ARG A 129 4.31 -4.17 4.84
N ILE A 130 3.43 -3.83 5.78
CA ILE A 130 3.41 -4.37 7.15
C ILE A 130 2.16 -5.25 7.27
N SER A 131 2.35 -6.52 7.65
CA SER A 131 1.25 -7.44 7.95
C SER A 131 1.00 -7.51 9.45
N VAL A 132 -0.25 -7.27 9.85
CA VAL A 132 -0.68 -7.44 11.25
C VAL A 132 -0.92 -8.92 11.53
N VAL A 133 -0.03 -9.54 12.32
CA VAL A 133 -0.16 -10.92 12.81
C VAL A 133 -1.05 -10.96 14.06
N ARG A 134 -0.91 -9.94 14.92
CA ARG A 134 -1.74 -9.73 16.11
C ARG A 134 -2.00 -8.23 16.27
N PRO A 135 -3.25 -7.78 16.42
CA PRO A 135 -3.58 -6.36 16.38
C PRO A 135 -3.22 -5.58 17.66
N GLY A 136 -2.98 -6.26 18.79
CA GLY A 136 -2.95 -5.59 20.10
C GLY A 136 -4.36 -5.29 20.62
N LEU A 137 -4.46 -4.60 21.76
CA LEU A 137 -5.77 -4.22 22.32
C LEU A 137 -6.40 -3.09 21.50
N MET A 138 -5.62 -2.05 21.25
CA MET A 138 -5.97 -0.94 20.36
C MET A 138 -4.67 -0.37 19.80
N THR A 139 -4.49 -0.52 18.49
CA THR A 139 -3.36 0.04 17.75
C THR A 139 -3.88 0.93 16.65
N THR A 140 -3.48 2.20 16.67
CA THR A 140 -3.93 3.22 15.72
C THR A 140 -2.74 3.90 15.06
N VAL A 141 -2.91 4.32 13.81
CA VAL A 141 -1.98 5.27 13.19
C VAL A 141 -2.27 6.65 13.74
N GLN A 142 -1.27 7.33 14.26
CA GLN A 142 -1.33 8.71 14.75
C GLN A 142 -0.23 9.54 14.09
N ASP A 143 -0.39 10.85 14.08
CA ASP A 143 0.64 11.83 13.76
C ASP A 143 0.56 13.02 14.73
N TRP A 144 1.57 13.88 14.74
CA TRP A 144 1.64 15.08 15.57
C TRP A 144 1.82 16.32 14.69
N PRO A 145 1.14 17.46 14.93
CA PRO A 145 0.25 17.76 16.06
C PRO A 145 -1.19 17.23 15.86
N GLY A 146 -1.40 16.30 14.93
CA GLY A 146 -2.71 15.81 14.58
C GLY A 146 -3.51 16.81 13.72
N ARG A 147 -4.82 16.62 13.69
CA ARG A 147 -5.80 17.38 12.91
C ARG A 147 -6.17 18.71 13.58
N THR A 148 -5.21 19.60 13.66
CA THR A 148 -5.41 20.96 14.20
C THR A 148 -6.18 21.86 13.21
N GLY A 149 -6.70 23.00 13.69
CA GLY A 149 -7.37 24.00 12.84
C GLY A 149 -8.87 23.81 12.61
N TYR A 150 -9.47 22.73 13.13
CA TYR A 150 -10.89 22.39 12.94
C TYR A 150 -11.68 22.28 14.26
N TRP A 151 -11.10 22.74 15.38
CA TRP A 151 -11.74 22.64 16.69
C TRP A 151 -13.07 23.38 16.76
N GLN A 152 -13.18 24.52 16.06
CA GLN A 152 -14.39 25.34 15.94
C GLN A 152 -15.57 24.60 15.29
N VAL A 153 -15.32 23.53 14.54
CA VAL A 153 -16.36 22.66 13.97
C VAL A 153 -16.46 21.31 14.69
N GLY A 154 -15.86 21.19 15.88
CA GLY A 154 -15.96 20.00 16.72
C GLY A 154 -15.07 18.82 16.30
N VAL A 155 -14.08 19.05 15.43
CA VAL A 155 -13.13 18.02 15.03
C VAL A 155 -11.91 18.09 15.95
N PRO A 156 -11.64 17.05 16.77
CA PRO A 156 -10.48 17.03 17.65
C PRO A 156 -9.18 16.81 16.87
N PRO A 157 -8.01 17.17 17.43
CA PRO A 157 -6.73 16.91 16.79
C PRO A 157 -6.47 15.42 16.62
N SER A 158 -7.09 14.57 17.45
CA SER A 158 -6.65 13.17 17.60
C SER A 158 -5.16 13.18 17.97
N GLY A 159 -4.32 12.44 17.23
CA GLY A 159 -2.89 12.40 17.48
C GLY A 159 -2.53 11.49 18.66
N PRO A 160 -1.24 11.37 18.98
CA PRO A 160 -0.79 10.56 20.09
C PRO A 160 -1.27 11.14 21.42
N MET A 161 -1.74 10.27 22.31
CA MET A 161 -2.14 10.58 23.67
C MET A 161 -0.93 10.98 24.54
N ASP A 162 0.23 10.37 24.29
CA ASP A 162 1.54 10.79 24.80
C ASP A 162 2.39 11.28 23.63
N ASP A 163 2.31 12.58 23.36
CA ASP A 163 2.99 13.20 22.23
C ASP A 163 4.51 13.25 22.39
N LEU A 164 5.01 13.35 23.62
CA LEU A 164 6.45 13.36 23.90
C LEU A 164 7.09 12.03 23.52
N SER A 165 6.58 10.91 24.03
CA SER A 165 7.13 9.58 23.70
C SER A 165 7.01 9.28 22.21
N PHE A 166 5.88 9.65 21.59
CA PHE A 166 5.65 9.46 20.16
C PHE A 166 6.69 10.23 19.32
N ARG A 167 6.93 11.51 19.64
CA ARG A 167 7.92 12.33 18.93
C ARG A 167 9.34 11.84 19.15
N LEU A 168 9.70 11.45 20.38
CA LEU A 168 11.04 10.91 20.67
C LEU A 168 11.30 9.58 19.95
N GLY A 169 10.29 8.71 19.84
CA GLY A 169 10.39 7.47 19.05
C GLY A 169 10.65 7.75 17.56
N ASN A 170 9.95 8.73 16.99
CA ASN A 170 10.20 9.20 15.62
C ASN A 170 11.61 9.77 15.44
N VAL A 171 12.08 10.62 16.37
CA VAL A 171 13.44 11.17 16.33
C VAL A 171 14.50 10.08 16.41
N ALA A 172 14.29 9.05 17.23
CA ALA A 172 15.24 7.95 17.36
C ALA A 172 15.51 7.25 16.02
N VAL A 173 14.49 7.07 15.18
CA VAL A 173 14.64 6.46 13.84
C VAL A 173 14.95 7.48 12.73
N GLY A 174 15.14 8.76 13.07
CA GLY A 174 15.49 9.81 12.11
C GLY A 174 14.34 10.32 11.26
N ASN A 175 13.08 10.11 11.68
CA ASN A 175 11.92 10.63 10.97
C ASN A 175 11.79 12.15 11.10
N GLU A 176 11.23 12.78 10.07
CA GLU A 176 10.85 14.21 10.12
C GLU A 176 9.74 14.46 11.16
N GLU A 177 9.69 15.68 11.69
CA GLU A 177 8.62 16.07 12.62
C GLU A 177 7.26 16.00 11.94
N GLY A 178 6.32 15.29 12.58
CA GLY A 178 4.99 15.03 12.03
C GLY A 178 4.86 13.73 11.23
N ALA A 179 5.93 12.94 11.11
CA ALA A 179 5.82 11.59 10.56
C ALA A 179 4.81 10.72 11.35
N PRO A 180 3.96 9.94 10.66
CA PRO A 180 3.01 9.07 11.32
C PRO A 180 3.70 7.87 11.98
N GLY A 181 3.05 7.34 13.01
CA GLY A 181 3.53 6.20 13.79
C GLY A 181 2.36 5.44 14.39
N LEU A 182 2.66 4.36 15.10
CA LEU A 182 1.65 3.53 15.75
C LEU A 182 1.54 3.86 17.23
N GLU A 183 0.36 4.29 17.66
CA GLU A 183 0.00 4.34 19.06
C GLU A 183 -0.57 2.98 19.50
N CYS A 184 -0.11 2.48 20.65
CA CYS A 184 -0.48 1.16 21.15
C CYS A 184 -0.96 1.27 22.60
N THR A 185 -2.22 0.91 22.86
CA THR A 185 -2.82 1.02 24.21
C THR A 185 -2.76 -0.33 24.93
N VAL A 186 -2.12 -0.38 26.11
CA VAL A 186 -2.00 -1.54 27.02
C VAL A 186 -1.25 -2.74 26.45
N SER A 187 -1.56 -3.22 25.25
CA SER A 187 -0.79 -4.27 24.56
C SER A 187 -0.61 -3.91 23.09
N GLY A 188 0.64 -3.87 22.64
CA GLY A 188 0.98 -3.50 21.27
C GLY A 188 0.77 -4.65 20.28
N PRO A 189 1.05 -4.44 18.98
CA PRO A 189 0.80 -5.43 17.93
C PRO A 189 1.96 -6.42 17.77
N ARG A 190 1.70 -7.48 16.99
CA ARG A 190 2.73 -8.31 16.34
C ARG A 190 2.68 -8.05 14.85
N LEU A 191 3.77 -7.54 14.28
CA LEU A 191 3.86 -7.03 12.92
C LEU A 191 4.95 -7.75 12.15
N ARG A 192 4.63 -8.23 10.94
CA ARG A 192 5.61 -8.77 10.00
C ARG A 192 5.92 -7.74 8.93
N PHE A 193 7.19 -7.48 8.68
CA PHE A 193 7.65 -6.52 7.68
C PHE A 193 8.06 -7.26 6.41
N SER A 194 7.57 -6.81 5.26
CA SER A 194 7.98 -7.37 3.95
C SER A 194 9.39 -6.92 3.55
N HIS A 195 9.82 -5.75 4.02
CA HIS A 195 11.10 -5.13 3.66
C HIS A 195 11.90 -4.83 4.92
N GLU A 196 13.22 -4.78 4.76
CA GLU A 196 14.11 -4.33 5.82
C GLU A 196 13.78 -2.90 6.23
N THR A 197 13.72 -2.64 7.54
CA THR A 197 13.42 -1.32 8.09
C THR A 197 13.98 -1.16 9.49
N VAL A 198 13.99 0.06 10.00
CA VAL A 198 14.39 0.38 11.37
C VAL A 198 13.16 0.83 12.16
N VAL A 199 12.97 0.26 13.34
CA VAL A 199 11.85 0.57 14.24
C VAL A 199 12.38 1.06 15.59
N CYS A 200 11.59 1.86 16.30
CA CYS A 200 11.83 2.20 17.69
C CYS A 200 10.50 2.09 18.45
N VAL A 201 10.51 1.41 19.59
CA VAL A 201 9.36 1.34 20.51
C VAL A 201 9.66 2.24 21.70
N ALA A 202 8.83 3.26 21.90
CA ALA A 202 8.95 4.24 22.96
C ALA A 202 7.68 4.27 23.85
N GLY A 203 7.74 5.00 24.96
CA GLY A 203 6.64 5.14 25.91
C GLY A 203 6.71 4.18 27.09
N ALA A 204 5.56 3.69 27.54
CA ALA A 204 5.44 2.83 28.71
C ALA A 204 6.22 1.51 28.55
N ALA A 205 6.88 1.07 29.64
CA ALA A 205 7.70 -0.14 29.63
C ALA A 205 6.88 -1.36 29.18
N ALA A 206 7.40 -2.08 28.18
CA ALA A 206 6.82 -3.29 27.62
C ALA A 206 7.93 -4.25 27.18
N LYS A 207 7.62 -5.55 27.11
CA LYS A 207 8.51 -6.52 26.45
C LYS A 207 8.42 -6.33 24.94
N VAL A 208 9.56 -6.08 24.29
CA VAL A 208 9.65 -5.96 22.83
C VAL A 208 10.60 -7.03 22.29
N THR A 209 10.20 -7.69 21.21
CA THR A 209 11.05 -8.67 20.53
C THR A 209 11.06 -8.48 19.03
N VAL A 210 12.18 -8.82 18.39
CA VAL A 210 12.27 -9.05 16.95
C VAL A 210 12.65 -10.51 16.74
N ASP A 211 11.84 -11.25 15.97
CA ASP A 211 11.99 -12.69 15.76
C ASP A 211 12.17 -13.47 17.09
N ASP A 212 11.33 -13.13 18.06
CA ASP A 212 11.29 -13.68 19.42
C ASP A 212 12.55 -13.40 20.28
N ILE A 213 13.51 -12.60 19.77
CA ILE A 213 14.69 -12.12 20.50
C ILE A 213 14.37 -10.78 21.14
N ALA A 214 14.64 -10.63 22.45
CA ALA A 214 14.41 -9.38 23.17
C ALA A 214 15.27 -8.24 22.63
N VAL A 215 14.65 -7.08 22.43
CA VAL A 215 15.31 -5.86 21.94
C VAL A 215 15.00 -4.68 22.89
N PRO A 216 15.90 -3.69 22.98
CA PRO A 216 15.67 -2.52 23.83
C PRO A 216 14.53 -1.65 23.30
N MET A 217 13.81 -1.02 24.22
CA MET A 217 12.98 0.15 23.93
C MET A 217 13.88 1.40 23.83
N TRP A 218 13.34 2.48 23.25
CA TRP A 218 14.02 3.78 23.11
C TRP A 218 15.29 3.79 22.24
N GLU A 219 15.56 2.69 21.54
CA GLU A 219 16.70 2.55 20.64
C GLU A 219 16.22 2.14 19.24
N PRO A 220 16.92 2.56 18.16
CA PRO A 220 16.64 2.08 16.82
C PRO A 220 17.03 0.61 16.68
N VAL A 221 16.10 -0.22 16.22
CA VAL A 221 16.26 -1.66 16.05
C VAL A 221 16.01 -2.00 14.58
N LEU A 222 16.98 -2.69 13.97
CA LEU A 222 16.83 -3.21 12.61
C LEU A 222 15.89 -4.42 12.59
N VAL A 223 14.92 -4.40 11.69
CA VAL A 223 14.05 -5.53 11.36
C VAL A 223 14.35 -5.90 9.91
N LEU A 224 14.89 -7.09 9.68
CA LEU A 224 15.16 -7.58 8.33
C LEU A 224 13.87 -7.90 7.57
N ALA A 225 13.94 -7.97 6.25
CA ALA A 225 12.82 -8.41 5.42
C ALA A 225 12.29 -9.79 5.89
N GLY A 226 10.98 -9.89 6.08
CA GLY A 226 10.31 -11.06 6.64
C GLY A 226 10.29 -11.11 8.18
N GLY A 227 11.06 -10.26 8.86
CA GLY A 227 11.19 -10.20 10.31
C GLY A 227 9.89 -9.78 11.02
N VAL A 228 9.77 -10.20 12.28
CA VAL A 228 8.55 -10.00 13.08
C VAL A 228 8.85 -9.21 14.35
N LEU A 229 8.31 -8.00 14.44
CA LEU A 229 8.26 -7.22 15.67
C LEU A 229 7.07 -7.69 16.53
N ASP A 230 7.28 -7.92 17.82
CA ASP A 230 6.21 -8.17 18.78
C ASP A 230 6.34 -7.23 19.98
N VAL A 231 5.29 -6.43 20.21
CA VAL A 231 5.17 -5.53 21.36
C VAL A 231 4.16 -6.12 22.33
N GLY A 232 4.64 -6.51 23.51
CA GLY A 232 3.84 -7.12 24.57
C GLY A 232 2.92 -6.15 25.31
N ALA A 233 2.38 -6.62 26.43
CA ALA A 233 1.63 -5.78 27.34
C ALA A 233 2.55 -4.84 28.13
N THR A 234 2.07 -3.63 28.42
CA THR A 234 2.75 -2.68 29.29
C THR A 234 2.82 -3.23 30.71
N THR A 235 3.99 -3.13 31.34
CA THR A 235 4.25 -3.70 32.67
C THR A 235 4.15 -2.67 33.81
N GLY A 236 3.84 -1.41 33.50
CA GLY A 236 3.57 -0.35 34.47
C GLY A 236 2.13 0.14 34.37
N ALA A 237 1.43 0.20 35.51
CA ALA A 237 0.15 0.87 35.70
C ALA A 237 0.38 2.15 36.50
#